data_AF-A0A852U1M1-F1
#
_entry.id   AF-A0A852U1M1-F1
#
_cell.length_a   1.000
_cell.length_b   1.000
_cell.length_c   1.000
_cell.angle_alpha   90.00
_cell.angle_beta   90.00
_cell.angle_gamma   90.00
#
_symmetry.space_group_name_H-M   'P 1'
#
loop_
_entity.id
_entity.type
_entity.pdbx_description
1 polymer ?
#
loop_
_entity_poly.entity_id
_entity_poly.type
_entity_poly.pdbx_seq_one_letter_code
_entity_poly.pdbx_strand_id
1 'polypeptide(L)' 'MKPTAVDRLRGLRVEWIAVLDRLTDADLDAIAPFPWRGDPEMTVAHMVGWVNSELMKNAAEIGRLRLLRTASAR' A
#
# COMPACT_ATOMS: atom_id res chain seq x y z
N MET A 1 6.41 -24.44 -3.81
CA MET A 1 7.31 -23.63 -2.97
C MET A 1 6.55 -22.38 -2.52
N LYS A 2 6.69 -21.92 -1.27
CA LYS A 2 6.00 -20.69 -0.82
C LYS A 2 6.66 -19.46 -1.47
N PRO A 3 5.90 -18.45 -1.93
CA PRO A 3 6.47 -17.27 -2.57
C PRO A 3 7.36 -16.50 -1.60
N THR A 4 8.47 -15.93 -2.11
CA THR A 4 9.38 -15.14 -1.29
C THR A 4 8.71 -13.84 -0.84
N ALA A 5 9.33 -13.16 0.13
CA ALA A 5 8.87 -11.83 0.53
C ALA A 5 8.90 -10.84 -0.65
N VAL A 6 9.88 -10.96 -1.56
CA VAL A 6 9.95 -10.07 -2.74
C VAL A 6 8.82 -10.36 -3.72
N ASP A 7 8.53 -11.63 -3.98
CA ASP A 7 7.46 -12.02 -4.91
C ASP A 7 6.10 -11.53 -4.42
N ARG A 8 5.86 -11.62 -3.11
CA ARG A 8 4.66 -11.08 -2.48
C ARG A 8 4.55 -9.56 -2.63
N LEU A 9 5.62 -8.81 -2.40
CA LEU A 9 5.61 -7.35 -2.57
C LEU A 9 5.37 -6.94 -4.03
N ARG A 10 5.92 -7.70 -5.00
CA ARG A 10 5.66 -7.48 -6.42
C ARG A 10 4.21 -7.78 -6.79
N GLY A 11 3.65 -8.87 -6.26
CA GLY A 11 2.23 -9.20 -6.42
C GLY A 11 1.32 -8.08 -5.87
N LEU A 12 1.60 -7.61 -4.65
CA LEU A 12 0.85 -6.52 -4.04
C LEU A 12 0.93 -5.22 -4.85
N ARG A 13 2.08 -4.91 -5.46
CA ARG A 13 2.21 -3.78 -6.39
C ARG A 13 1.30 -3.94 -7.61
N VAL A 14 1.24 -5.13 -8.19
CA VAL A 14 0.38 -5.41 -9.35
C VAL A 14 -1.09 -5.26 -8.97
N GLU A 15 -1.49 -5.84 -7.85
CA GLU A 15 -2.86 -5.72 -7.32
C GLU A 15 -3.22 -4.25 -7.04
N TRP A 16 -2.30 -3.49 -6.45
CA TRP A 16 -2.52 -2.08 -6.15
C TRP A 16 -2.69 -1.24 -7.43
N ILE A 17 -1.83 -1.42 -8.43
CA ILE A 17 -1.98 -0.75 -9.73
C ILE A 17 -3.32 -1.10 -10.37
N ALA A 18 -3.72 -2.37 -10.36
CA ALA A 18 -5.00 -2.78 -10.90
C ALA A 18 -6.21 -2.19 -10.15
N VAL A 19 -6.07 -1.82 -8.87
CA VAL A 19 -7.09 -1.06 -8.14
C VAL A 19 -7.14 0.38 -8.64
N LEU A 20 -5.97 1.04 -8.76
CA LEU A 20 -5.88 2.42 -9.24
C LEU A 20 -6.43 2.58 -10.65
N ASP A 21 -6.14 1.63 -11.55
CA ASP A 21 -6.61 1.64 -12.94
C ASP A 21 -8.14 1.56 -13.09
N ARG A 22 -8.86 1.17 -12.03
CA ARG A 22 -10.33 1.08 -12.04
C ARG A 22 -11.01 2.32 -11.47
N LEU A 23 -10.28 3.22 -10.81
CA LEU A 23 -10.87 4.41 -10.19
C LEU A 23 -11.12 5.48 -11.24
N THR A 24 -12.34 6.02 -11.25
CA THR A 24 -12.72 7.20 -12.02
C THR A 24 -12.53 8.47 -11.20
N ASP A 25 -12.54 9.63 -11.84
CA ASP A 25 -12.51 10.92 -11.14
C ASP A 25 -13.68 11.05 -10.14
N ALA A 26 -14.87 10.56 -10.51
CA ALA A 26 -16.03 10.53 -9.61
C ALA A 26 -15.83 9.61 -8.40
N ASP A 27 -15.13 8.48 -8.57
CA ASP A 27 -14.78 7.60 -7.44
C ASP A 27 -13.79 8.28 -6.49
N LEU A 28 -12.84 9.06 -7.04
CA LEU A 28 -11.83 9.78 -6.26
C LEU A 28 -12.42 10.91 -5.42
N ASP A 29 -13.49 11.56 -5.91
CA ASP A 29 -14.21 12.63 -5.22
C ASP A 29 -15.19 12.11 -4.15
N ALA A 30 -15.51 10.81 -4.13
CA ALA A 30 -16.38 10.23 -3.12
C ALA A 30 -15.78 10.33 -1.72
N ILE A 31 -16.62 10.42 -0.69
CA ILE A 31 -16.19 10.42 0.71
C ILE A 31 -15.56 9.08 1.05
N ALA A 32 -14.35 9.11 1.62
CA ALA A 32 -13.63 7.90 1.99
C ALA A 32 -14.35 7.16 3.14
N PRO A 33 -14.71 5.88 2.95
CA PRO A 33 -15.35 5.09 4.02
C PRO A 33 -14.37 4.74 5.14
N PHE A 34 -13.07 4.78 4.87
CA PHE A 34 -11.98 4.42 5.77
C PHE A 34 -10.73 5.24 5.39
N PRO A 35 -9.77 5.52 6.30
CA PRO A 35 -9.79 5.30 7.75
C PRO A 35 -10.60 6.32 8.55
N TRP A 36 -11.07 7.41 7.92
CA TRP A 36 -11.68 8.56 8.60
C TRP A 36 -13.18 8.46 8.83
N ARG A 37 -13.77 7.24 8.74
CA ARG A 37 -15.16 6.94 9.10
C ARG A 37 -16.21 7.86 8.45
N GLY A 38 -16.00 8.25 7.19
CA GLY A 38 -16.94 9.08 6.44
C GLY A 38 -16.85 10.58 6.71
N ASP A 39 -15.72 11.07 7.22
CA ASP A 39 -15.43 12.50 7.27
C ASP A 39 -15.58 13.13 5.87
N PRO A 40 -16.49 14.10 5.67
CA PRO A 40 -16.77 14.68 4.36
C PRO A 40 -15.59 15.46 3.75
N GLU A 41 -14.58 15.85 4.54
CA GLU A 41 -13.36 16.49 4.03
C GLU A 41 -12.35 15.47 3.49
N MET A 42 -12.52 14.18 3.81
CA MET A 42 -11.59 13.12 3.44
C MET A 42 -12.16 12.28 2.29
N THR A 43 -11.71 12.57 1.07
CA THR A 43 -12.11 11.84 -0.14
C THR A 43 -11.33 10.54 -0.35
N VAL A 44 -11.82 9.69 -1.26
CA VAL A 44 -11.12 8.48 -1.71
C VAL A 44 -9.74 8.83 -2.27
N ALA A 45 -9.54 9.99 -2.90
CA ALA A 45 -8.21 10.45 -3.31
C ALA A 45 -7.24 10.56 -2.12
N HIS A 46 -7.68 11.15 -1.00
CA HIS A 46 -6.87 11.20 0.23
C HIS A 46 -6.58 9.78 0.77
N MET A 47 -7.57 8.89 0.74
CA MET A 47 -7.39 7.49 1.16
C MET A 47 -6.36 6.77 0.27
N VAL A 48 -6.43 6.94 -1.04
CA VAL A 48 -5.48 6.37 -2.00
C VAL A 48 -4.06 6.88 -1.74
N GLY A 49 -3.90 8.19 -1.53
CA GLY A 49 -2.61 8.78 -1.18
C GLY A 49 -2.05 8.19 0.12
N TRP A 50 -2.90 8.05 1.14
CA TRP A 50 -2.55 7.41 2.41
C TRP A 50 -2.13 5.95 2.22
N VAL A 51 -2.95 5.11 1.55
CA VAL A 51 -2.63 3.70 1.29
C VAL A 51 -1.29 3.58 0.55
N ASN A 52 -1.05 4.41 -0.47
CA ASN A 52 0.19 4.38 -1.22
C ASN A 52 1.42 4.66 -0.32
N SER A 53 1.31 5.66 0.57
CA SER A 53 2.37 5.96 1.54
C SER A 53 2.58 4.84 2.56
N GLU A 54 1.52 4.19 3.02
CA GLU A 54 1.58 3.05 3.94
C GLU A 54 2.23 1.83 3.29
N LEU A 55 1.89 1.54 2.03
CA LEU A 55 2.52 0.46 1.26
C LEU A 55 4.02 0.70 1.06
N MET A 56 4.43 1.93 0.73
CA MET A 56 5.84 2.32 0.62
C MET A 56 6.57 2.13 1.95
N LYS A 57 6.00 2.62 3.06
CA LYS A 57 6.57 2.51 4.40
C LYS A 57 6.80 1.04 4.79
N ASN A 58 5.77 0.20 4.61
CA ASN A 58 5.82 -1.21 4.96
C ASN A 58 6.88 -1.98 4.14
N ALA A 59 6.99 -1.68 2.84
CA ALA A 59 8.01 -2.28 1.98
C ALA A 59 9.44 -1.92 2.45
N ALA A 60 9.66 -0.65 2.84
CA ALA A 60 10.95 -0.19 3.36
C ALA A 60 11.30 -0.88 4.69
N GLU A 61 10.34 -1.03 5.61
CA GLU A 61 10.54 -1.70 6.89
C GLU A 61 10.91 -3.19 6.72
N ILE A 62 10.22 -3.90 5.82
CA ILE A 62 10.56 -5.28 5.47
C ILE A 62 11.98 -5.37 4.93
N GLY A 63 12.37 -4.44 4.03
CA GLY A 63 13.73 -4.36 3.51
C GLY A 63 14.76 -4.19 4.63
N ARG A 64 14.50 -3.26 5.55
CA ARG A 64 15.36 -3.00 6.71
C ARG A 64 15.51 -4.23 7.60
N LEU A 65 14.43 -4.90 7.96
CA LEU A 65 14.46 -6.11 8.80
C LEU A 65 15.26 -7.24 8.14
N ARG A 66 15.18 -7.39 6.82
CA ARG A 66 15.95 -8.39 6.08
C ARG A 66 17.44 -8.08 6.08
N LEU A 67 17.82 -6.81 5.91
CA LEU A 67 19.22 -6.38 6.00
C LEU A 67 19.77 -6.66 7.40
N LEU A 68 19.05 -6.26 8.45
CA LEU A 68 19.45 -6.51 9.84
C LEU A 68 19.64 -8.00 10.11
N ARG A 69 18.68 -8.85 9.72
CA ARG A 69 18.78 -10.31 9.90
C ARG A 69 19.96 -10.92 9.16
N THR A 70 20.26 -10.43 7.96
CA THR A 70 21.41 -10.92 7.17
C THR A 70 22.74 -10.51 7.82
N ALA A 71 22.81 -9.30 8.37
CA ALA A 71 23.99 -8.81 9.08
C ALA A 71 24.23 -9.55 10.40
N SER A 72 23.18 -9.84 11.19
CA SER A 72 23.28 -10.58 12.46
C SER A 72 23.49 -12.09 12.32
N ALA A 73 23.32 -12.65 11.12
CA ALA A 73 23.57 -14.06 10.84
C ALA A 73 25.01 -14.34 10.37
N ARG A 74 25.84 -13.30 10.28
CA ARG A 74 27.29 -13.39 10.09
C ARG A 74 28.00 -13.31 11.43
#